data_AF-A0A316D723-F1
#
_entry.id   AF-A0A316D723-F1
#
_cell.length_a   1.000
_cell.length_b   1.000
_cell.length_c   1.000
_cell.angle_alpha   90.00
_cell.angle_beta   90.00
_cell.angle_gamma   90.00
#
_symmetry.space_group_name_H-M   'P 1'
#
loop_
_entity.id
_entity.type
_entity.pdbx_description
1 polymer ?
#
loop_
_entity_poly.entity_id
_entity_poly.type
_entity_poly.pdbx_seq_one_letter_code
_entity_poly.pdbx_strand_id
1 'polypeptide(L)'
;MSEEKPKRAPRKKKVEPEAVVTPENAGSEINAAFRGLLVVHLVDSLTYGPPGAGTDVVVHVEGTVKAPLRKPNGMVVFTDTPAGVRRVTIRTGRYHPVTFDVTPEALDPTYPVVLVPLVPLPSYPFPDGVTLLRASVRDPDGRPLAGVPVRAVVITEACAKARLAQDSSEGAQELALARVAGRLMPGERLWLPGESCVVYEVGSTNRAIHITAPLQNSFPRQTQLLPCVETQSDERGEVVIPFGNCRSAAFDVQVQLLSDDMLSKEVRMEEGKMTNLGVIAIT
;
A
#
# COMPACT_ATOMS: atom_id res chain seq x y z
N MET A 1 -84.52 12.29 11.86
CA MET A 1 -84.49 10.82 11.83
C MET A 1 -83.69 10.43 10.61
N SER A 2 -82.42 10.11 10.78
CA SER A 2 -81.54 9.72 9.68
C SER A 2 -80.70 8.54 10.15
N GLU A 3 -80.86 7.45 9.43
CA GLU A 3 -80.52 6.07 9.78
C GLU A 3 -79.00 5.79 9.75
N GLU A 4 -78.59 5.00 10.72
CA GLU A 4 -77.25 4.44 10.91
C GLU A 4 -77.04 3.26 9.94
N LYS A 5 -76.06 3.36 9.04
CA LYS A 5 -75.65 2.25 8.16
C LYS A 5 -74.56 1.40 8.83
N PRO A 6 -74.68 0.06 8.86
CA PRO A 6 -73.72 -0.80 9.54
C PRO A 6 -72.45 -1.03 8.70
N LYS A 7 -71.29 -0.94 9.37
CA LYS A 7 -69.95 -1.26 8.84
C LYS A 7 -69.83 -2.76 8.54
N ARG A 8 -69.47 -3.10 7.29
CA ARG A 8 -69.09 -4.46 6.87
C ARG A 8 -67.73 -4.86 7.45
N ALA A 9 -67.66 -6.05 8.05
CA ALA A 9 -66.41 -6.67 8.49
C ALA A 9 -65.55 -7.15 7.30
N PRO A 10 -64.21 -7.09 7.40
CA PRO A 10 -63.32 -7.57 6.35
C PRO A 10 -63.22 -9.11 6.32
N ARG A 11 -63.23 -9.67 5.10
CA ARG A 11 -63.03 -11.09 4.80
C ARG A 11 -61.61 -11.54 5.20
N LYS A 12 -61.52 -12.62 5.98
CA LYS A 12 -60.27 -13.35 6.24
C LYS A 12 -59.73 -13.95 4.94
N LYS A 13 -58.53 -13.53 4.52
CA LYS A 13 -57.77 -14.15 3.42
C LYS A 13 -57.13 -15.45 3.93
N LYS A 14 -57.34 -16.53 3.21
CA LYS A 14 -56.76 -17.86 3.42
C LYS A 14 -55.25 -17.76 3.12
N VAL A 15 -54.41 -18.07 4.11
CA VAL A 15 -52.95 -18.15 3.97
C VAL A 15 -52.64 -19.58 3.54
N GLU A 16 -52.00 -19.74 2.38
CA GLU A 16 -51.38 -20.99 1.94
C GLU A 16 -49.97 -21.11 2.55
N PRO A 17 -49.48 -22.33 2.85
CA PRO A 17 -48.20 -22.54 3.52
C PRO A 17 -47.00 -22.38 2.58
N GLU A 18 -45.87 -22.08 3.23
CA GLU A 18 -44.57 -21.66 2.70
C GLU A 18 -43.94 -22.61 1.68
N ALA A 19 -43.24 -22.02 0.69
CA ALA A 19 -42.05 -22.63 0.11
C ALA A 19 -40.82 -22.10 0.87
N VAL A 20 -40.27 -22.95 1.73
CA VAL A 20 -38.97 -22.75 2.37
C VAL A 20 -37.90 -22.84 1.28
N VAL A 21 -37.30 -21.71 0.92
CA VAL A 21 -36.12 -21.66 0.04
C VAL A 21 -34.88 -21.79 0.91
N THR A 22 -34.25 -22.96 0.86
CA THR A 22 -32.91 -23.20 1.41
C THR A 22 -31.86 -22.40 0.62
N PRO A 23 -30.94 -21.67 1.29
CA PRO A 23 -29.84 -20.99 0.61
C PRO A 23 -28.68 -21.97 0.42
N GLU A 24 -28.79 -22.87 -0.54
CA GLU A 24 -27.64 -23.63 -1.06
C GLU A 24 -27.40 -23.24 -2.52
N ASN A 25 -26.14 -22.89 -2.80
CA ASN A 25 -25.55 -22.67 -4.13
C ASN A 25 -25.86 -21.33 -4.82
N ALA A 26 -25.32 -20.24 -4.27
CA ALA A 26 -25.03 -19.00 -5.03
C ALA A 26 -23.52 -18.86 -5.32
N GLY A 27 -22.83 -19.99 -5.52
CA GLY A 27 -21.45 -20.05 -6.00
C GLY A 27 -21.43 -20.58 -7.42
N SER A 28 -20.73 -19.87 -8.31
CA SER A 28 -20.32 -20.34 -9.65
C SER A 28 -21.38 -20.33 -10.76
N GLU A 29 -21.92 -19.14 -11.08
CA GLU A 29 -22.02 -18.77 -12.49
C GLU A 29 -20.88 -17.82 -12.81
N ILE A 30 -19.78 -18.40 -13.32
CA ILE A 30 -18.64 -17.66 -13.87
C ILE A 30 -19.21 -16.80 -14.98
N ASN A 31 -19.23 -15.48 -14.76
CA ASN A 31 -19.64 -14.48 -15.73
C ASN A 31 -18.69 -14.58 -16.94
N ALA A 32 -19.05 -15.41 -17.92
CA ALA A 32 -18.22 -15.81 -19.06
C ALA A 32 -17.93 -14.68 -20.06
N ALA A 33 -18.34 -13.44 -19.77
CA ALA A 33 -18.32 -12.31 -20.69
C ALA A 33 -17.33 -11.19 -20.33
N PHE A 34 -16.86 -11.09 -19.09
CA PHE A 34 -15.92 -10.02 -18.74
C PHE A 34 -14.50 -10.40 -19.18
N ARG A 35 -13.99 -9.67 -20.16
CA ARG A 35 -12.59 -9.72 -20.61
C ARG A 35 -11.91 -8.43 -20.19
N GLY A 36 -11.57 -8.35 -18.90
CA GLY A 36 -10.97 -7.15 -18.32
C GLY A 36 -9.51 -6.97 -18.70
N LEU A 37 -9.08 -5.72 -18.69
CA LEU A 37 -7.67 -5.36 -18.65
C LEU A 37 -7.28 -5.12 -17.20
N LEU A 38 -6.16 -5.71 -16.76
CA LEU A 38 -5.53 -5.39 -15.49
C LEU A 38 -4.08 -5.05 -15.75
N VAL A 39 -3.63 -3.89 -15.27
CA VAL A 39 -2.23 -3.48 -15.35
C VAL A 39 -1.67 -3.42 -13.95
N VAL A 40 -0.63 -4.20 -13.67
CA VAL A 40 0.14 -4.11 -12.43
C VAL A 40 1.40 -3.30 -12.71
N HIS A 41 1.52 -2.12 -12.12
CA HIS A 41 2.68 -1.24 -12.28
C HIS A 41 3.63 -1.41 -11.10
N LEU A 42 4.71 -2.15 -11.33
CA LEU A 42 5.72 -2.44 -10.33
C LEU A 42 6.71 -1.27 -10.23
N VAL A 43 6.95 -0.77 -9.02
CA VAL A 43 7.92 0.29 -8.78
C VAL A 43 8.84 -0.11 -7.64
N ASP A 44 10.14 0.01 -7.83
CA ASP A 44 11.14 -0.18 -6.78
C ASP A 44 11.02 0.97 -5.75
N SER A 45 10.76 0.65 -4.47
CA SER A 45 10.47 1.68 -3.46
C SER A 45 11.68 2.53 -3.06
N LEU A 46 12.89 2.17 -3.49
CA LEU A 46 14.10 2.96 -3.26
C LEU A 46 14.40 3.88 -4.44
N THR A 47 14.35 3.36 -5.65
CA THR A 47 14.73 4.12 -6.86
C THR A 47 13.56 4.83 -7.53
N TYR A 48 12.34 4.44 -7.18
CA TYR A 48 11.08 4.87 -7.81
C TYR A 48 11.00 4.61 -9.32
N GLY A 49 11.85 3.71 -9.81
CA GLY A 49 11.85 3.23 -11.18
C GLY A 49 11.28 1.81 -11.30
N PRO A 50 11.31 1.21 -12.50
CA PRO A 50 11.00 -0.21 -12.65
C PRO A 50 11.98 -1.07 -11.84
N PRO A 51 11.58 -2.29 -11.43
CA PRO A 51 12.49 -3.24 -10.82
C PRO A 51 13.75 -3.43 -11.69
N GLY A 52 14.93 -3.44 -11.07
CA GLY A 52 16.21 -3.41 -11.79
C GLY A 52 16.38 -4.57 -12.78
N ALA A 53 17.14 -4.34 -13.86
CA ALA A 53 17.37 -5.34 -14.89
C ALA A 53 17.87 -6.69 -14.30
N GLY A 54 17.37 -7.80 -14.85
CA GLY A 54 17.68 -9.15 -14.36
C GLY A 54 16.96 -9.54 -13.06
N THR A 55 15.95 -8.78 -12.62
CA THR A 55 15.01 -9.26 -11.59
C THR A 55 14.07 -10.29 -12.19
N ASP A 56 13.98 -11.43 -11.52
CA ASP A 56 13.10 -12.55 -11.81
C ASP A 56 11.67 -12.31 -11.27
N VAL A 57 11.16 -11.08 -11.36
CA VAL A 57 9.86 -10.74 -10.75
C VAL A 57 8.75 -11.49 -11.46
N VAL A 58 8.11 -12.44 -10.77
CA VAL A 58 6.95 -13.17 -11.24
C VAL A 58 5.70 -12.52 -10.67
N VAL A 59 4.78 -12.11 -11.56
CA VAL A 59 3.45 -11.62 -11.17
C VAL A 59 2.45 -12.67 -11.61
N HIS A 60 1.68 -13.17 -10.65
CA HIS A 60 0.60 -14.12 -10.88
C HIS A 60 -0.74 -13.49 -10.51
N VAL A 61 -1.74 -13.65 -11.37
CA VAL A 61 -3.11 -13.21 -11.13
C VAL A 61 -4.00 -14.44 -11.21
N GLU A 62 -4.73 -14.73 -10.13
CA GLU A 62 -5.60 -15.89 -10.05
C GLU A 62 -6.62 -15.93 -11.19
N GLY A 63 -6.80 -17.10 -11.80
CA GLY A 63 -7.74 -17.31 -12.91
C GLY A 63 -7.27 -16.79 -14.27
N THR A 64 -6.11 -16.14 -14.36
CA THR A 64 -5.52 -15.79 -15.67
C THR A 64 -4.75 -16.98 -16.24
N VAL A 65 -5.01 -17.31 -17.50
CA VAL A 65 -4.33 -18.40 -18.22
C VAL A 65 -3.30 -17.90 -19.21
N LYS A 66 -3.45 -16.66 -19.68
CA LYS A 66 -2.55 -16.05 -20.65
C LYS A 66 -1.34 -15.46 -19.94
N ALA A 67 -0.16 -15.67 -20.53
CA ALA A 67 1.05 -15.00 -20.06
C ALA A 67 0.88 -13.48 -20.21
N PRO A 68 1.26 -12.69 -19.18
CA PRO A 68 1.12 -11.24 -19.23
C PRO A 68 2.15 -10.60 -20.17
N LEU A 69 1.80 -9.44 -20.72
CA LEU A 69 2.74 -8.60 -21.47
C LEU A 69 3.54 -7.74 -20.51
N ARG A 70 4.88 -7.81 -20.59
CA ARG A 70 5.78 -7.00 -19.77
C ARG A 70 6.28 -5.79 -20.54
N LYS A 71 6.26 -4.63 -19.90
CA LYS A 71 6.80 -3.38 -20.46
C LYS A 71 8.07 -2.95 -19.71
N PRO A 72 9.02 -2.27 -20.39
CA PRO A 72 10.27 -1.81 -19.78
C PRO A 72 10.10 -0.85 -18.59
N ASN A 73 8.95 -0.16 -18.52
CA ASN A 73 8.62 0.77 -17.43
C ASN A 73 8.05 0.07 -16.18
N GLY A 74 8.14 -1.26 -16.07
CA GLY A 74 7.67 -1.99 -14.88
C GLY A 74 6.20 -2.40 -14.92
N MET A 75 5.47 -2.06 -15.98
CA MET A 75 4.08 -2.50 -16.15
C MET A 75 4.01 -3.96 -16.60
N VAL A 76 3.11 -4.71 -15.97
CA VAL A 76 2.74 -6.08 -16.31
C VAL A 76 1.25 -6.09 -16.65
N VAL A 77 0.94 -6.36 -17.91
CA VAL A 77 -0.40 -6.22 -18.47
C VAL A 77 -1.04 -7.60 -18.65
N PHE A 78 -2.15 -7.82 -17.95
CA PHE A 78 -2.98 -9.01 -18.06
C PHE A 78 -4.20 -8.69 -18.94
N THR A 79 -4.37 -9.47 -19.99
CA THR A 79 -5.53 -9.40 -20.89
C THR A 79 -6.48 -10.54 -20.56
N ASP A 80 -7.77 -10.32 -20.81
CA ASP A 80 -8.84 -11.27 -20.47
C ASP A 80 -8.83 -11.65 -18.98
N THR A 81 -8.57 -10.66 -18.10
CA THR A 81 -8.63 -10.87 -16.66
C THR A 81 -10.09 -11.13 -16.26
N PRO A 82 -10.41 -12.24 -15.58
CA PRO A 82 -11.79 -12.54 -15.21
C PRO A 82 -12.35 -11.55 -14.16
N ALA A 83 -13.64 -11.26 -14.21
CA ALA A 83 -14.33 -10.36 -13.27
C ALA A 83 -14.32 -10.89 -11.83
N GLY A 84 -14.59 -10.03 -10.87
CA GLY A 84 -14.66 -10.35 -9.45
C GLY A 84 -13.32 -10.16 -8.76
N VAL A 85 -13.28 -10.47 -7.46
CA VAL A 85 -12.06 -10.35 -6.66
C VAL A 85 -11.02 -11.36 -7.16
N ARG A 86 -9.83 -10.87 -7.48
CA ARG A 86 -8.69 -11.65 -7.96
C ARG A 86 -7.50 -11.44 -7.03
N ARG A 87 -6.92 -12.55 -6.58
CA ARG A 87 -5.66 -12.49 -5.83
C ARG A 87 -4.50 -12.30 -6.77
N VAL A 88 -3.69 -11.29 -6.50
CA VAL A 88 -2.42 -11.02 -7.17
C VAL A 88 -1.29 -11.39 -6.24
N THR A 89 -0.31 -12.14 -6.73
CA THR A 89 0.89 -12.50 -5.98
C THR A 89 2.13 -12.13 -6.79
N ILE A 90 3.05 -11.41 -6.14
CA ILE A 90 4.32 -10.98 -6.72
C ILE A 90 5.45 -11.61 -5.93
N ARG A 91 6.37 -12.30 -6.62
CA ARG A 91 7.52 -13.01 -6.03
C ARG A 91 8.81 -12.71 -6.79
N THR A 92 9.92 -12.65 -6.06
CA THR A 92 11.27 -12.39 -6.56
C THR A 92 12.28 -12.59 -5.44
N GLY A 93 13.55 -12.82 -5.76
CA GLY A 93 14.63 -12.94 -4.76
C GLY A 93 15.16 -11.61 -4.20
N ARG A 94 14.70 -10.45 -4.68
CA ARG A 94 15.25 -9.13 -4.28
C ARG A 94 14.32 -8.23 -3.48
N TYR A 95 13.03 -8.56 -3.41
CA TYR A 95 12.01 -7.77 -2.73
C TYR A 95 11.13 -8.68 -1.89
N HIS A 96 10.50 -8.14 -0.85
CA HIS A 96 9.53 -8.90 -0.09
C HIS A 96 8.37 -9.34 -1.00
N PRO A 97 7.84 -10.57 -0.83
CA PRO A 97 6.70 -11.02 -1.59
C PRO A 97 5.48 -10.16 -1.25
N VAL A 98 4.69 -9.82 -2.27
CA VAL A 98 3.49 -9.00 -2.11
C VAL A 98 2.28 -9.81 -2.55
N THR A 99 1.23 -9.81 -1.74
CA THR A 99 -0.07 -10.40 -2.10
C THR A 99 -1.17 -9.40 -1.77
N PHE A 100 -2.09 -9.18 -2.72
CA PHE A 100 -3.24 -8.30 -2.54
C PHE A 100 -4.39 -8.77 -3.42
N ASP A 101 -5.59 -8.31 -3.08
CA ASP A 101 -6.80 -8.60 -3.84
C ASP A 101 -7.16 -7.37 -4.70
N VAL A 102 -7.59 -7.60 -5.94
CA VAL A 102 -8.03 -6.57 -6.89
C VAL A 102 -9.35 -6.98 -7.52
N THR A 103 -10.23 -6.02 -7.75
CA THR A 103 -11.46 -6.21 -8.52
C THR A 103 -11.30 -5.46 -9.85
N PRO A 104 -10.92 -6.12 -10.96
CA PRO A 104 -10.55 -5.43 -12.21
C PRO A 104 -11.64 -4.51 -12.76
N GLU A 105 -12.91 -4.88 -12.64
CA GLU A 105 -14.05 -4.08 -13.08
C GLU A 105 -14.33 -2.84 -12.22
N ALA A 106 -13.72 -2.74 -11.04
CA ALA A 106 -13.81 -1.57 -10.17
C ALA A 106 -12.71 -0.54 -10.44
N LEU A 107 -11.74 -0.86 -11.31
CA LEU A 107 -10.69 0.07 -11.73
C LEU A 107 -11.21 1.05 -12.79
N ASP A 108 -10.50 2.17 -12.97
CA ASP A 108 -10.79 3.10 -14.06
C ASP A 108 -10.66 2.36 -15.41
N PRO A 109 -11.73 2.28 -16.23
CA PRO A 109 -11.69 1.57 -17.50
C PRO A 109 -10.73 2.19 -18.52
N THR A 110 -10.42 3.49 -18.39
CA THR A 110 -9.44 4.19 -19.24
C THR A 110 -8.01 3.93 -18.79
N TYR A 111 -7.81 3.66 -17.50
CA TYR A 111 -6.50 3.47 -16.90
C TYR A 111 -6.53 2.45 -15.74
N PRO A 112 -6.70 1.14 -16.04
CA PRO A 112 -6.91 0.10 -15.02
C PRO A 112 -5.58 -0.36 -14.39
N VAL A 113 -4.88 0.58 -13.76
CA VAL A 113 -3.54 0.41 -13.20
C VAL A 113 -3.59 0.27 -11.69
N VAL A 114 -2.95 -0.78 -11.18
CA VAL A 114 -2.64 -0.93 -9.75
C VAL A 114 -1.14 -0.69 -9.58
N LEU A 115 -0.79 0.37 -8.87
CA LEU A 115 0.59 0.68 -8.51
C LEU A 115 1.03 -0.18 -7.32
N VAL A 116 2.16 -0.86 -7.46
CA VAL A 116 2.71 -1.74 -6.42
C VAL A 116 4.16 -1.38 -6.14
N PRO A 117 4.43 -0.63 -5.06
CA PRO A 117 5.78 -0.42 -4.57
C PRO A 117 6.36 -1.74 -4.03
N LEU A 118 7.52 -2.14 -4.54
CA LEU A 118 8.27 -3.31 -4.09
C LEU A 118 9.31 -2.89 -3.06
N VAL A 119 9.20 -3.45 -1.85
CA VAL A 119 10.10 -3.16 -0.74
C VAL A 119 11.33 -4.06 -0.81
N PRO A 120 12.56 -3.51 -0.87
CA PRO A 120 13.79 -4.27 -0.94
C PRO A 120 13.99 -5.24 0.22
N LEU A 121 14.50 -6.44 -0.07
CA LEU A 121 15.03 -7.37 0.93
C LEU A 121 16.42 -6.91 1.43
N PRO A 122 16.92 -7.41 2.58
CA PRO A 122 18.31 -7.23 3.00
C PRO A 122 19.36 -7.71 1.98
N SER A 123 18.99 -8.65 1.10
CA SER A 123 19.82 -9.16 -0.01
C SER A 123 19.82 -8.27 -1.25
N TYR A 124 19.02 -7.20 -1.28
CA TYR A 124 18.95 -6.28 -2.41
C TYR A 124 20.32 -5.64 -2.69
N PRO A 125 20.72 -5.50 -3.97
CA PRO A 125 22.00 -4.90 -4.34
C PRO A 125 21.93 -3.38 -4.23
N PHE A 126 21.97 -2.87 -2.99
CA PHE A 126 21.92 -1.44 -2.72
C PHE A 126 23.09 -0.72 -3.41
N PRO A 127 22.82 0.37 -4.17
CA PRO A 127 23.88 1.21 -4.71
C PRO A 127 24.78 1.78 -3.61
N ASP A 128 26.03 2.04 -3.96
CA ASP A 128 26.96 2.73 -3.06
C ASP A 128 26.44 4.12 -2.70
N GLY A 129 26.64 4.52 -1.44
CA GLY A 129 26.20 5.83 -0.96
C GLY A 129 24.69 5.96 -0.73
N VAL A 130 23.94 4.86 -0.69
CA VAL A 130 22.57 4.88 -0.15
C VAL A 130 22.62 4.97 1.38
N THR A 131 21.80 5.84 1.95
CA THR A 131 21.58 5.89 3.41
C THR A 131 20.77 4.68 3.84
N LEU A 132 21.34 3.82 4.67
CA LEU A 132 20.73 2.55 5.08
C LEU A 132 20.67 2.45 6.60
N LEU A 133 19.54 2.01 7.14
CA LEU A 133 19.46 1.50 8.50
C LEU A 133 19.30 -0.02 8.45
N ARG A 134 20.11 -0.74 9.23
CA ARG A 134 20.02 -2.20 9.39
C ARG A 134 19.78 -2.57 10.84
N ALA A 135 19.00 -3.63 11.05
CA ALA A 135 18.74 -4.20 12.37
C ALA A 135 18.50 -5.71 12.26
N SER A 136 18.67 -6.43 13.38
CA SER A 136 18.27 -7.83 13.53
C SER A 136 17.17 -7.92 14.58
N VAL A 137 16.02 -8.48 14.20
CA VAL A 137 14.87 -8.68 15.07
C VAL A 137 14.90 -10.11 15.60
N ARG A 138 14.87 -10.25 16.93
CA ARG A 138 15.00 -11.55 17.62
C ARG A 138 14.00 -11.69 18.76
N ASP A 139 13.65 -12.92 19.08
CA ASP A 139 12.90 -13.26 20.29
C ASP A 139 13.82 -13.22 21.54
N PRO A 140 13.28 -13.38 22.76
CA PRO A 140 14.08 -13.39 23.99
C PRO A 140 15.10 -14.54 24.08
N ASP A 141 14.88 -15.63 23.35
CA ASP A 141 15.80 -16.77 23.23
C ASP A 141 16.92 -16.50 22.20
N GLY A 142 16.90 -15.37 21.50
CA GLY A 142 17.86 -14.98 20.47
C GLY A 142 17.59 -15.57 19.08
N ARG A 143 16.43 -16.21 18.85
CA ARG A 143 16.04 -16.73 17.53
C ARG A 143 15.57 -15.58 16.63
N PRO A 144 15.87 -15.63 15.32
CA PRO A 144 15.41 -14.61 14.39
C PRO A 144 13.88 -14.65 14.24
N LEU A 145 13.27 -13.47 14.20
CA LEU A 145 11.83 -13.32 13.95
C LEU A 145 11.59 -12.77 12.54
N ALA A 146 10.90 -13.55 11.71
CA ALA A 146 10.56 -13.18 10.33
C ALA A 146 9.19 -12.49 10.24
N GLY A 147 9.03 -11.62 9.25
CA GLY A 147 7.75 -10.96 8.97
C GLY A 147 7.32 -9.91 10.01
N VAL A 148 8.23 -9.49 10.90
CA VAL A 148 7.93 -8.43 11.86
C VAL A 148 7.86 -7.10 11.13
N PRO A 149 6.71 -6.41 11.09
CA PRO A 149 6.60 -5.16 10.34
C PRO A 149 7.35 -4.04 11.06
N VAL A 150 8.03 -3.21 10.28
CA VAL A 150 8.84 -2.10 10.77
C VAL A 150 8.48 -0.85 9.97
N ARG A 151 8.21 0.23 10.69
CA ARG A 151 8.06 1.57 10.13
C ARG A 151 9.23 2.43 10.56
N ALA A 152 9.73 3.24 9.64
CA ALA A 152 10.69 4.27 9.96
C ALA A 152 10.27 5.61 9.35
N VAL A 153 10.15 6.62 10.19
CA VAL A 153 9.73 7.97 9.83
C VAL A 153 10.89 8.92 10.07
N VAL A 154 11.24 9.72 9.08
CA VAL A 154 12.18 10.83 9.29
C VAL A 154 11.47 11.91 10.09
N ILE A 155 11.97 12.23 11.28
CA ILE A 155 11.36 13.20 12.20
C ILE A 155 12.03 14.58 12.14
N THR A 156 13.16 14.70 11.46
CA THR A 156 13.78 16.02 11.19
C THR A 156 12.95 16.82 10.20
N GLU A 157 12.38 17.94 10.65
CA GLU A 157 11.50 18.79 9.84
C GLU A 157 12.10 19.29 8.52
N ALA A 158 13.41 19.54 8.48
CA ALA A 158 14.11 20.00 7.27
C ALA A 158 14.07 18.97 6.14
N CYS A 159 13.78 17.70 6.45
CA CYS A 159 13.65 16.61 5.49
C CYS A 159 12.23 16.51 4.90
N ALA A 160 11.28 17.36 5.31
CA ALA A 160 9.92 17.34 4.78
C ALA A 160 9.92 17.48 3.25
N LYS A 161 9.22 16.56 2.58
CA LYS A 161 9.10 16.52 1.12
C LYS A 161 8.13 17.56 0.61
N ALA A 162 7.10 17.88 1.39
CA ALA A 162 6.12 18.90 1.10
C ALA A 162 5.37 19.32 2.37
N ARG A 163 4.48 20.30 2.23
CA ARG A 163 3.43 20.60 3.20
C ARG A 163 2.07 20.65 2.51
N LEU A 164 0.99 20.39 3.23
CA LEU A 164 -0.35 20.61 2.70
C LEU A 164 -0.59 22.10 2.38
N ALA A 165 -1.08 22.40 1.18
CA ALA A 165 -1.38 23.75 0.73
C ALA A 165 -2.71 24.28 1.29
N GLN A 166 -3.63 23.37 1.63
CA GLN A 166 -4.95 23.58 2.20
C GLN A 166 -5.27 22.43 3.18
N ASP A 167 -6.37 22.55 3.92
CA ASP A 167 -6.84 21.45 4.76
C ASP A 167 -7.25 20.25 3.89
N SER A 168 -6.99 19.03 4.37
CA SER A 168 -7.48 17.80 3.77
C SER A 168 -8.51 17.16 4.68
N SER A 169 -9.55 16.57 4.09
CA SER A 169 -10.55 15.80 4.81
C SER A 169 -10.21 14.31 4.84
N GLU A 170 -10.78 13.61 5.81
CA GLU A 170 -10.92 12.16 5.75
C GLU A 170 -11.58 11.76 4.41
N GLY A 171 -11.13 10.64 3.84
CA GLY A 171 -11.57 10.17 2.52
C GLY A 171 -10.93 10.88 1.33
N ALA A 172 -10.11 11.92 1.53
CA ALA A 172 -9.41 12.58 0.43
C ALA A 172 -8.38 11.63 -0.22
N GLN A 173 -8.37 11.59 -1.55
CA GLN A 173 -7.36 10.86 -2.35
C GLN A 173 -6.46 11.79 -3.18
N GLU A 174 -6.75 13.09 -3.18
CA GLU A 174 -5.93 14.12 -3.82
C GLU A 174 -5.47 15.12 -2.76
N LEU A 175 -4.17 15.42 -2.75
CA LEU A 175 -3.56 16.35 -1.81
C LEU A 175 -2.92 17.50 -2.57
N ALA A 176 -3.38 18.72 -2.29
CA ALA A 176 -2.72 19.94 -2.77
C ALA A 176 -1.51 20.26 -1.88
N LEU A 177 -0.37 20.56 -2.51
CA LEU A 177 0.93 20.67 -1.87
C LEU A 177 1.55 22.07 -2.03
N ALA A 178 2.24 22.49 -0.97
CA ALA A 178 3.06 23.69 -0.90
C ALA A 178 4.49 23.32 -0.47
N ARG A 179 5.46 24.19 -0.80
CA ARG A 179 6.88 24.05 -0.41
C ARG A 179 7.46 22.67 -0.75
N VAL A 180 7.16 22.17 -1.95
CA VAL A 180 7.63 20.86 -2.38
C VAL A 180 9.15 20.87 -2.57
N ALA A 181 9.81 19.94 -1.89
CA ALA A 181 11.25 19.78 -1.85
C ALA A 181 11.67 18.68 -2.83
N GLY A 182 12.29 19.09 -3.94
CA GLY A 182 12.68 18.17 -5.01
C GLY A 182 11.49 17.68 -5.81
N ARG A 183 11.55 16.43 -6.29
CA ARG A 183 10.47 15.76 -7.01
C ARG A 183 9.86 14.70 -6.12
N LEU A 184 8.53 14.61 -6.15
CA LEU A 184 7.79 13.45 -5.65
C LEU A 184 7.70 12.43 -6.77
N MET A 185 7.65 11.15 -6.41
CA MET A 185 7.58 10.07 -7.38
C MET A 185 6.43 9.11 -7.05
N PRO A 186 5.74 8.54 -8.05
CA PRO A 186 4.86 7.39 -7.83
C PRO A 186 5.58 6.28 -7.06
N GLY A 187 4.91 5.73 -6.06
CA GLY A 187 5.41 4.70 -5.17
C GLY A 187 6.16 5.23 -3.95
N GLU A 188 6.46 6.53 -3.90
CA GLU A 188 7.03 7.16 -2.71
C GLU A 188 6.03 7.13 -1.56
N ARG A 189 6.50 6.69 -0.39
CA ARG A 189 5.72 6.65 0.84
C ARG A 189 6.03 7.86 1.71
N LEU A 190 4.99 8.55 2.12
CA LEU A 190 5.05 9.75 2.93
C LEU A 190 4.29 9.53 4.25
N TRP A 191 4.73 10.21 5.29
CA TRP A 191 4.08 10.23 6.60
C TRP A 191 3.36 11.55 6.82
N LEU A 192 2.09 11.43 7.17
CA LEU A 192 1.31 12.44 7.86
C LEU A 192 1.18 11.99 9.33
N PRO A 193 1.03 12.91 10.30
CA PRO A 193 0.95 12.52 11.71
C PRO A 193 -0.16 11.48 11.98
N GLY A 194 0.23 10.22 12.19
CA GLY A 194 -0.67 9.11 12.49
C GLY A 194 -1.00 8.19 11.31
N GLU A 195 -0.65 8.54 10.07
CA GLU A 195 -0.87 7.65 8.92
C GLU A 195 0.20 7.78 7.82
N SER A 196 0.48 6.67 7.14
CA SER A 196 1.32 6.67 5.94
C SER A 196 0.46 6.65 4.69
N CYS A 197 0.91 7.36 3.65
CA CYS A 197 0.27 7.34 2.34
C CYS A 197 1.31 7.06 1.25
N VAL A 198 0.88 6.43 0.16
CA VAL A 198 1.73 6.15 -1.00
C VAL A 198 1.25 7.00 -2.16
N VAL A 199 2.17 7.75 -2.76
CA VAL A 199 1.92 8.55 -3.96
C VAL A 199 1.57 7.61 -5.11
N TYR A 200 0.36 7.73 -5.64
CA TYR A 200 -0.08 7.03 -6.85
C TYR A 200 0.36 7.79 -8.10
N GLU A 201 0.11 9.09 -8.12
CA GLU A 201 0.39 9.97 -9.25
C GLU A 201 0.81 11.36 -8.76
N VAL A 202 1.65 12.02 -9.54
CA VAL A 202 2.09 13.40 -9.27
C VAL A 202 1.58 14.29 -10.40
N GLY A 203 0.81 15.32 -10.05
CA GLY A 203 0.28 16.27 -11.02
C GLY A 203 1.40 17.02 -11.75
N SER A 204 1.09 17.55 -12.93
CA SER A 204 2.06 18.18 -13.84
C SER A 204 2.90 19.31 -13.23
N THR A 205 2.38 20.00 -12.21
CA THR A 205 3.08 21.09 -11.51
C THR A 205 3.86 20.62 -10.27
N ASN A 206 3.82 19.33 -9.93
CA ASN A 206 4.34 18.77 -8.68
C ASN A 206 3.76 19.46 -7.43
N ARG A 207 2.55 20.05 -7.54
CA ARG A 207 1.82 20.71 -6.45
C ARG A 207 0.52 20.00 -6.09
N ALA A 208 0.25 18.87 -6.70
CA ALA A 208 -0.84 17.98 -6.36
C ALA A 208 -0.33 16.56 -6.49
N ILE A 209 -0.77 15.67 -5.59
CA ILE A 209 -0.54 14.24 -5.69
C ILE A 209 -1.87 13.51 -5.50
N HIS A 210 -2.02 12.41 -6.21
CA HIS A 210 -3.02 11.40 -5.87
C HIS A 210 -2.35 10.32 -5.03
N ILE A 211 -3.06 9.81 -4.02
CA ILE A 211 -2.59 8.73 -3.14
C ILE A 211 -3.39 7.45 -3.38
N THR A 212 -2.75 6.30 -3.14
CA THR A 212 -3.33 4.98 -3.45
C THR A 212 -4.56 4.64 -2.59
N ALA A 213 -4.58 5.04 -1.33
CA ALA A 213 -5.70 4.85 -0.41
C ALA A 213 -6.21 6.22 0.09
N PRO A 214 -7.53 6.39 0.30
CA PRO A 214 -8.06 7.59 0.92
C PRO A 214 -7.47 7.82 2.32
N LEU A 215 -7.26 9.09 2.67
CA LEU A 215 -6.84 9.46 4.03
C LEU A 215 -7.84 8.95 5.07
N GLN A 216 -7.32 8.44 6.18
CA GLN A 216 -8.14 7.99 7.31
C GLN A 216 -8.43 9.13 8.30
N ASN A 217 -7.64 10.21 8.26
CA ASN A 217 -7.82 11.38 9.11
C ASN A 217 -7.89 12.67 8.28
N SER A 218 -8.39 13.72 8.92
CA SER A 218 -8.30 15.08 8.38
C SER A 218 -7.02 15.76 8.87
N PHE A 219 -6.40 16.58 8.02
CA PHE A 219 -5.18 17.30 8.37
C PHE A 219 -5.29 18.78 8.04
N PRO A 220 -4.80 19.67 8.93
CA PRO A 220 -4.80 21.09 8.64
C PRO A 220 -3.75 21.42 7.57
N ARG A 221 -3.96 22.56 6.90
CA ARG A 221 -2.97 23.22 6.06
C ARG A 221 -1.63 23.34 6.79
N GLN A 222 -0.54 23.29 6.03
CA GLN A 222 0.85 23.31 6.50
C GLN A 222 1.34 22.03 7.20
N THR A 223 0.50 21.01 7.38
CA THR A 223 0.95 19.67 7.83
C THR A 223 2.08 19.17 6.94
N GLN A 224 3.16 18.69 7.54
CA GLN A 224 4.32 18.18 6.83
C GLN A 224 4.07 16.78 6.28
N LEU A 225 4.58 16.54 5.07
CA LEU A 225 4.70 15.21 4.50
C LEU A 225 6.16 14.80 4.63
N LEU A 226 6.44 13.88 5.55
CA LEU A 226 7.80 13.44 5.88
C LEU A 226 8.14 12.13 5.15
N PRO A 227 9.41 11.87 4.79
CA PRO A 227 9.81 10.57 4.25
C PRO A 227 9.47 9.44 5.22
N CYS A 228 8.91 8.36 4.69
CA CYS A 228 8.48 7.19 5.46
C CYS A 228 8.84 5.91 4.72
N VAL A 229 9.35 4.93 5.44
CA VAL A 229 9.62 3.59 4.92
C VAL A 229 8.89 2.59 5.78
N GLU A 230 8.16 1.69 5.15
CA GLU A 230 7.54 0.54 5.79
C GLU A 230 8.11 -0.72 5.15
N THR A 231 8.57 -1.64 5.98
CA THR A 231 9.21 -2.90 5.59
C THR A 231 8.91 -3.96 6.64
N GLN A 232 9.54 -5.12 6.54
CA GLN A 232 9.45 -6.17 7.54
C GLN A 232 10.77 -6.96 7.62
N SER A 233 10.96 -7.71 8.71
CA SER A 233 12.10 -8.60 8.82
C SER A 233 12.00 -9.79 7.86
N ASP A 234 13.14 -10.24 7.32
CA ASP A 234 13.23 -11.43 6.48
C ASP A 234 13.31 -12.73 7.29
N GLU A 235 13.51 -13.87 6.63
CA GLU A 235 13.63 -15.20 7.26
C GLU A 235 14.79 -15.31 8.27
N ARG A 236 15.78 -14.42 8.19
CA ARG A 236 16.93 -14.33 9.11
C ARG A 236 16.69 -13.31 10.22
N GLY A 237 15.50 -12.71 10.28
CA GLY A 237 15.19 -11.60 11.16
C GLY A 237 15.93 -10.33 10.79
N GLU A 238 16.49 -10.21 9.59
CA GLU A 238 17.17 -9.00 9.15
C GLU A 238 16.17 -7.97 8.60
N VAL A 239 16.35 -6.72 8.99
CA VAL A 239 15.59 -5.58 8.49
C VAL A 239 16.56 -4.62 7.81
N VAL A 240 16.18 -4.13 6.63
CA VAL A 240 16.86 -3.03 5.96
C VAL A 240 15.87 -1.92 5.65
N ILE A 241 16.26 -0.69 5.95
CA ILE A 241 15.43 0.51 5.76
C ILE A 241 16.24 1.52 4.95
N PRO A 242 16.01 1.61 3.64
CA PRO A 242 16.72 2.55 2.80
C PRO A 242 16.04 3.92 2.77
N PHE A 243 16.82 4.99 2.95
CA PHE A 243 16.32 6.37 2.86
C PHE A 243 16.85 7.04 1.61
N GLY A 244 15.94 7.47 0.74
CA GLY A 244 16.25 8.24 -0.46
C GLY A 244 16.04 9.74 -0.26
N ASN A 245 17.07 10.55 -0.56
CA ASN A 245 16.96 12.00 -0.74
C ASN A 245 16.28 12.76 0.43
N CYS A 246 16.83 12.63 1.64
CA CYS A 246 16.38 13.37 2.83
C CYS A 246 16.86 14.83 2.86
N ARG A 247 17.65 15.27 1.86
CA ARG A 247 18.15 16.66 1.68
C ARG A 247 18.83 17.26 2.91
N SER A 248 19.38 16.43 3.77
CA SER A 248 20.13 16.81 4.94
C SER A 248 21.28 15.81 5.12
N ALA A 249 22.47 16.34 5.39
CA ALA A 249 23.66 15.51 5.62
C ALA A 249 23.51 14.59 6.84
N ALA A 250 22.64 14.96 7.78
CA ALA A 250 22.25 14.12 8.91
C ALA A 250 20.83 14.44 9.36
N PHE A 251 20.11 13.43 9.82
CA PHE A 251 18.70 13.53 10.20
C PHE A 251 18.34 12.46 11.22
N ASP A 252 17.26 12.67 11.95
CA ASP A 252 16.74 11.77 12.96
C ASP A 252 15.59 10.97 12.39
N VAL A 253 15.57 9.68 12.72
CA VAL A 253 14.57 8.71 12.31
C VAL A 253 13.95 8.08 13.54
N GLN A 254 12.63 8.06 13.60
CA GLN A 254 11.90 7.23 14.55
C GLN A 254 11.61 5.87 13.89
N VAL A 255 12.17 4.81 14.46
CA VAL A 255 11.93 3.42 14.03
C VAL A 255 10.96 2.77 15.00
N GLN A 256 9.90 2.16 14.46
CA GLN A 256 8.84 1.50 15.20
C GLN A 256 8.70 0.06 14.72
N LEU A 257 8.71 -0.90 15.65
CA LEU A 257 8.29 -2.27 15.38
C LEU A 257 6.79 -2.35 15.63
N LEU A 258 6.04 -2.78 14.63
CA LEU A 258 4.59 -2.91 14.68
C LEU A 258 4.23 -4.33 15.16
N SER A 259 4.64 -4.63 16.39
CA SER A 259 4.22 -5.80 17.17
C SER A 259 3.16 -5.40 18.19
N ASP A 260 2.59 -6.38 18.90
CA ASP A 260 1.64 -6.15 20.00
C ASP A 260 2.20 -5.16 21.04
N ASP A 261 3.50 -5.30 21.34
CA ASP A 261 4.27 -4.30 22.06
C ASP A 261 4.94 -3.34 21.07
N MET A 262 4.42 -2.12 20.98
CA MET A 262 4.99 -1.09 20.11
C MET A 262 6.34 -0.60 20.67
N LEU A 263 7.44 -1.10 20.11
CA LEU A 263 8.78 -0.63 20.43
C LEU A 263 9.19 0.50 19.49
N SER A 264 9.54 1.66 20.05
CA SER A 264 9.99 2.84 19.30
C SER A 264 11.39 3.26 19.72
N LYS A 265 12.25 3.57 18.74
CA LYS A 265 13.62 4.08 18.96
C LYS A 265 13.95 5.20 18.01
N GLU A 266 14.56 6.26 18.52
CA GLU A 266 15.12 7.34 17.70
C GLU A 266 16.57 7.06 17.35
N VAL A 267 16.94 7.36 16.11
CA VAL A 267 18.23 7.02 15.52
C VAL A 267 18.72 8.20 14.70
N ARG A 268 19.94 8.67 15.00
CA ARG A 268 20.63 9.63 14.14
C ARG A 268 21.20 8.91 12.92
N MET A 269 20.87 9.41 11.74
CA MET A 269 21.35 8.95 10.45
C MET A 269 22.28 9.98 9.81
N GLU A 270 23.20 9.51 8.98
CA GLU A 270 24.06 10.35 8.14
C GLU A 270 23.87 9.95 6.67
N GLU A 271 23.80 10.96 5.80
CA GLU A 271 23.55 10.75 4.38
C GLU A 271 24.67 9.91 3.74
N GLY A 272 24.25 8.90 2.98
CA GLY A 272 25.12 7.98 2.27
C GLY A 272 25.89 6.99 3.13
N LYS A 273 25.50 6.83 4.40
CA LYS A 273 26.09 5.86 5.32
C LYS A 273 25.10 4.79 5.74
N MET A 274 25.66 3.65 6.16
CA MET A 274 24.92 2.59 6.82
C MET A 274 25.02 2.73 8.34
N THR A 275 23.87 2.79 9.00
CA THR A 275 23.73 2.75 10.45
C THR A 275 23.21 1.37 10.86
N ASN A 276 23.91 0.70 11.79
CA ASN A 276 23.48 -0.59 12.32
C ASN A 276 22.94 -0.43 13.75
N LEU A 277 21.68 -0.81 13.97
CA LEU A 277 21.05 -0.78 15.29
C LEU A 277 21.39 -1.98 16.18
N GLY A 278 22.05 -2.99 15.62
CA GLY A 278 22.30 -4.25 16.29
C GLY A 278 21.04 -5.10 16.40
N VAL A 279 20.88 -5.76 17.54
CA VAL A 279 19.73 -6.62 17.84
C VAL A 279 18.64 -5.82 18.53
N ILE A 280 17.41 -5.96 18.03
CA ILE A 280 16.19 -5.51 18.68
C ILE A 280 15.46 -6.77 19.16
N ALA A 281 15.44 -6.96 20.48
CA ALA A 281 14.70 -8.05 21.10
C ALA A 281 13.24 -7.61 21.32
N ILE A 282 12.30 -8.42 20.84
CA ILE A 282 10.89 -8.27 21.18
C ILE A 282 10.63 -9.13 22.41
N THR A 283 10.07 -8.53 23.45
CA THR A 283 9.70 -9.22 24.69
C THR A 283 8.37 -9.93 24.58
#